data_AF-A0A2N2FB54-F1
#
_entry.id   AF-A0A2N2FB54-F1
#
_cell.length_a   1.000
_cell.length_b   1.000
_cell.length_c   1.000
_cell.angle_alpha   90.00
_cell.angle_beta   90.00
_cell.angle_gamma   90.00
#
_symmetry.space_group_name_H-M   'P 1'
#
loop_
_entity.id
_entity.type
_entity.pdbx_description
1 polymer ?
#
loop_
_entity_poly.entity_id
_entity_poly.type
_entity_poly.pdbx_seq_one_letter_code
_entity_poly.pdbx_strand_id
1 'polypeptide(L)' 'MWKKLNDIKNGHTESALLEVPGGWIVRTVVTYYSATGGGVSCAVEQTFVSDPKHEWGDLEIEDL' A
#
# COMPACT_ATOMS: atom_id res chain seq x y z
N MET A 1 -5.65 1.48 12.93
CA MET A 1 -5.00 2.63 12.28
C MET A 1 -4.21 2.10 11.10
N TRP A 2 -4.19 2.78 9.96
CA TRP A 2 -3.41 2.32 8.80
C TRP A 2 -1.92 2.58 9.05
N LYS A 3 -1.06 1.67 8.60
CA LYS A 3 0.39 1.80 8.64
C LYS A 3 0.92 1.80 7.20
N LYS A 4 1.75 2.77 6.82
CA LYS A 4 2.36 2.85 5.50
C LYS A 4 3.47 1.81 5.36
N LEU A 5 3.58 1.21 4.18
CA LEU A 5 4.71 0.38 3.74
C LEU A 5 5.60 1.21 2.80
N ASN A 6 6.81 1.57 3.23
CA ASN A 6 7.75 2.43 2.50
C ASN A 6 8.74 1.62 1.64
N ASP A 7 8.24 0.82 0.70
CA ASP A 7 9.12 -0.13 0.01
C ASP A 7 9.32 0.15 -1.48
N ILE A 8 8.60 1.14 -2.01
CA ILE A 8 8.60 1.39 -3.43
C ILE A 8 9.17 2.78 -3.68
N LYS A 9 10.49 2.81 -3.93
CA LYS A 9 11.29 3.99 -4.30
C LYS A 9 10.80 4.73 -5.56
N ASN A 10 9.84 4.17 -6.28
CA ASN A 10 9.16 4.86 -7.37
C ASN A 10 7.95 5.57 -6.76
N GLY A 11 8.05 6.88 -6.53
CA GLY A 11 7.03 7.78 -5.90
C GLY A 11 5.67 7.87 -6.62
N HIS A 12 5.28 6.80 -7.28
CA HIS A 12 4.05 6.53 -8.00
C HIS A 12 3.31 5.32 -7.41
N THR A 13 3.86 4.61 -6.42
CA THR A 13 3.16 3.51 -5.74
C THR A 13 3.23 3.68 -4.24
N GLU A 14 2.09 3.56 -3.58
CA GLU A 14 1.97 3.62 -2.13
C GLU A 14 1.26 2.37 -1.63
N SER A 15 1.82 1.74 -0.61
CA SER A 15 1.21 0.59 0.06
C SER A 15 0.89 0.94 1.51
N ALA A 16 -0.23 0.43 2.01
CA ALA A 16 -0.65 0.58 3.40
C ALA A 16 -1.28 -0.70 3.94
N LEU A 17 -1.12 -0.90 5.23
CA LEU A 17 -1.57 -2.05 6.01
C LEU A 17 -2.59 -1.62 7.04
N LEU A 18 -3.61 -2.44 7.23
CA LEU A 18 -4.53 -2.31 8.34
C LEU A 18 -4.66 -3.66 9.03
N GLU A 19 -4.26 -3.69 10.30
CA GLU A 19 -4.53 -4.84 11.17
C GLU A 19 -6.05 -4.96 11.39
N VAL A 20 -6.59 -6.16 11.18
CA VAL A 20 -8.02 -6.46 11.36
C VAL A 20 -8.18 -7.81 12.07
N PRO A 21 -9.36 -8.11 12.66
CA PRO A 21 -9.61 -9.42 13.22
C PRO A 21 -9.37 -10.53 12.17
N GLY A 22 -8.46 -11.45 12.48
CA GLY A 22 -8.12 -12.58 11.61
C GLY A 22 -7.03 -12.32 10.57
N GLY A 23 -6.40 -11.14 10.55
CA GLY A 23 -5.29 -10.88 9.63
C GLY A 23 -5.05 -9.42 9.32
N TRP A 24 -4.74 -9.14 8.05
CA TRP A 24 -4.36 -7.83 7.56
C TRP A 24 -5.06 -7.50 6.25
N ILE A 25 -5.45 -6.24 6.10
CA ILE A 25 -5.79 -5.68 4.79
C ILE A 25 -4.56 -4.94 4.27
N VAL A 26 -4.10 -5.36 3.10
CA VAL A 26 -3.06 -4.67 2.32
C VAL A 26 -3.74 -3.89 1.23
N ARG A 27 -3.43 -2.61 1.12
CA ARG A 27 -3.87 -1.75 0.01
C ARG A 27 -2.64 -1.24 -0.71
N THR A 28 -2.66 -1.34 -2.04
CA THR A 28 -1.64 -0.75 -2.90
C THR A 28 -2.32 0.19 -3.88
N VAL A 29 -1.82 1.42 -3.97
CA VAL A 29 -2.29 2.47 -4.87
C VAL A 29 -1.16 2.78 -5.85
N VAL A 30 -1.41 2.60 -7.14
CA VAL A 30 -0.50 2.99 -8.21
C VAL A 30 -1.07 4.24 -8.88
N THR A 31 -0.31 5.33 -8.87
CA THR A 31 -0.69 6.61 -9.48
C THR A 31 0.06 6.80 -10.79
N TYR A 32 -0.68 7.05 -11.86
CA TYR A 32 -0.18 7.30 -13.21
C TYR A 32 -0.37 8.78 -13.56
N TYR A 33 0.69 9.39 -14.11
CA TYR A 33 0.64 10.74 -14.64
C TYR A 33 0.61 10.69 -16.17
N SER A 34 -0.39 11.34 -16.77
CA SER A 34 -0.42 11.55 -18.22
C SER A 34 0.67 12.56 -18.62
N ALA A 35 1.60 12.14 -19.48
CA ALA A 35 2.63 13.02 -20.04
C ALA A 35 2.05 14.14 -20.94
N THR A 36 0.79 14.02 -21.39
CA THR A 36 0.12 14.96 -22.28
C THR A 36 -0.87 15.88 -21.56
N GLY A 37 -0.75 16.03 -20.24
CA GLY A 37 -1.54 17.00 -19.47
C GLY A 37 -3.01 16.59 -19.20
N GLY A 38 -3.37 15.32 -19.41
CA GLY A 38 -4.75 14.84 -19.37
C GLY A 38 -5.31 14.40 -18.00
N GLY A 39 -4.56 14.55 -16.91
CA GLY A 39 -5.03 14.23 -15.55
C GLY A 39 -4.23 13.14 -14.83
N VAL A 40 -4.52 12.99 -13.53
CA VAL A 40 -3.98 11.95 -12.65
C VAL A 40 -4.95 10.78 -12.64
N SER A 41 -4.46 9.56 -12.89
CA SER A 41 -5.24 8.33 -12.77
C SER A 41 -4.61 7.43 -11.72
N CYS A 42 -5.40 6.57 -11.08
CA CYS A 42 -4.86 5.57 -10.16
C CYS A 42 -5.50 4.20 -10.37
N ALA A 43 -4.72 3.15 -10.10
CA ALA A 43 -5.19 1.80 -9.90
C ALA A 43 -5.05 1.46 -8.41
N VAL A 44 -6.04 0.75 -7.86
CA VAL A 44 -6.05 0.33 -6.47
C VAL A 44 -6.24 -1.18 -6.43
N GLU A 45 -5.34 -1.85 -5.72
CA GLU A 45 -5.46 -3.26 -5.38
C GLU A 45 -5.59 -3.40 -3.86
N GLN A 46 -6.44 -4.33 -3.43
CA GLN A 46 -6.63 -4.63 -2.02
C GLN A 46 -6.67 -6.15 -1.81
N THR A 47 -5.83 -6.63 -0.91
CA THR A 47 -5.66 -8.04 -0.60
C THR A 47 -5.80 -8.29 0.88
N PHE A 48 -6.39 -9.43 1.24
CA PHE A 48 -6.48 -9.90 2.63
C PHE A 48 -5.42 -10.96 2.90
N VAL A 49 -4.62 -10.75 3.94
CA VAL A 49 -3.63 -11.72 4.44
C VAL A 49 -4.18 -12.31 5.73
N SER A 50 -4.57 -13.58 5.70
CA SER A 50 -5.23 -14.28 6.82
C SER A 50 -4.28 -14.75 7.93
N ASP A 51 -3.06 -14.22 7.97
CA ASP A 51 -2.06 -14.52 8.99
C ASP A 51 -1.89 -13.30 9.91
N PRO A 52 -2.47 -13.31 11.12
CA PRO A 52 -2.32 -12.22 12.08
C PRO A 52 -0.88 -11.98 12.51
N LYS A 53 0.00 -12.99 12.39
CA LYS A 53 1.41 -12.92 12.76
C LYS A 53 2.31 -12.68 11.56
N HIS A 54 1.76 -12.28 10.42
CA HIS A 54 2.53 -12.01 9.22
C HIS A 54 3.61 -10.96 9.51
N GLU A 55 4.87 -11.37 9.31
CA GLU A 55 6.00 -10.46 9.40
C GLU A 55 6.20 -9.82 8.03
N TRP A 56 6.10 -8.49 7.99
CA TRP A 56 6.24 -7.72 6.75
C TRP A 56 7.71 -7.56 6.31
N GLY A 57 8.69 -8.28 6.87
CA GLY A 57 10.10 -8.21 6.44
C GLY A 57 10.80 -6.86 6.72
N ASP A 58 11.86 -6.56 5.96
CA ASP A 58 12.68 -5.31 6.03
C ASP A 58 11.96 -4.05 5.52
N LEU A 59 10.63 -4.10 5.43
CA LEU A 59 9.84 -3.00 4.92
C LEU A 59 9.81 -1.88 5.95
N GLU A 60 10.12 -0.65 5.53
CA GLU A 60 10.06 0.50 6.44
C GLU A 60 8.59 0.83 6.70
N ILE A 61 8.14 0.67 7.95
CA ILE A 61 6.75 0.94 8.32
C ILE A 61 6.68 2.29 9.02
N GLU A 62 5.91 3.21 8.45
CA GLU A 62 5.60 4.51 9.08
C GLU A 62 4.10 4.57 9.44
N ASP A 63 3.77 5.09 10.63
CA ASP A 63 2.38 5.35 10.99
C ASP A 63 1.82 6.49 10.10
N LEU A 64 0.60 6.30 9.57
CA LEU A 64 -0.14 7.30 8.79
C LEU A 64 -1.00 8.20 9.68
#